data_AF-A0A7X0RL00-F1
#
_entry.id   AF-A0A7X0RL00-F1
#
_cell.length_a   1.000
_cell.length_b   1.000
_cell.length_c   1.000
_cell.angle_alpha   90.00
_cell.angle_beta   90.00
_cell.angle_gamma   90.00
#
_symmetry.space_group_name_H-M   'P 1'
#
loop_
_entity.id
_entity.type
_entity.pdbx_description
1 polymer ?
#
loop_
_entity_poly.entity_id
_entity_poly.type
_entity_poly.pdbx_seq_one_letter_code
_entity_poly.pdbx_strand_id
1 'polypeptide(L)'
;MKKRTRKHVLYAIAGYIGVSAVIYFIFMKFGVPFVAHQPLVEYASATERYWDFQAASLWGFLLICLIVLITRGYRDKQLQSPGRETSKKELPLLLGYMVFAQLLGLGLGKLFGFHAISFHLAGSIYGNHEHLELTEMLVWAFFNFIVYAVLPIVYLVLKKGYTLSQLNIISNKNVLRDTIIILVILIIESIVQLEGLSDALLHLSAKQILLGGFAAFSFNLFGTAIPTAVFLFAILYPRFKAVTNNAIVPIVLGGLAYTALHFFDSWMVFRSPGAFLASLSALFLQYFMPGVVKSVLTDRTGNPWVHMWAYHVIVPHVMIDTPHFVDTFDIKK
;
A
#
# COMPACT_ATOMS: atom_id res chain seq x y z
N MET A 1 16.97 -17.98 -27.42
CA MET A 1 16.38 -17.10 -26.37
C MET A 1 14.84 -16.99 -26.42
N LYS A 2 14.18 -16.68 -27.56
CA LYS A 2 12.71 -16.47 -27.65
C LYS A 2 11.82 -17.60 -27.07
N LYS A 3 12.18 -18.88 -27.22
CA LYS A 3 11.41 -20.03 -26.69
C LYS A 3 11.37 -20.10 -25.15
N ARG A 4 12.43 -19.64 -24.45
CA ARG A 4 12.53 -19.71 -22.98
C ARG A 4 11.65 -18.65 -22.32
N THR A 5 11.61 -17.44 -22.90
CA THR A 5 10.75 -16.33 -22.44
C THR A 5 9.26 -16.67 -22.51
N ARG A 6 8.80 -17.35 -23.58
CA ARG A 6 7.40 -17.79 -23.69
C ARG A 6 6.98 -18.75 -22.57
N LYS A 7 7.84 -19.66 -22.13
CA LYS A 7 7.52 -20.60 -21.05
C LYS A 7 7.31 -19.90 -19.70
N HIS A 8 8.17 -18.94 -19.36
CA HIS A 8 8.04 -18.20 -18.10
C HIS A 8 6.77 -17.34 -18.05
N VAL A 9 6.39 -16.72 -19.17
CA VAL A 9 5.11 -16.00 -19.29
C VAL A 9 3.93 -16.96 -19.11
N LEU A 10 3.97 -18.13 -19.76
CA LEU A 10 2.92 -19.14 -19.60
C LEU A 10 2.82 -19.64 -18.15
N TYR A 11 3.95 -19.86 -17.46
CA TYR A 11 3.94 -20.24 -16.04
C TYR A 11 3.38 -19.14 -15.13
N ALA A 12 3.68 -17.87 -15.40
CA ALA A 12 3.11 -16.76 -14.65
C ALA A 12 1.59 -16.66 -14.86
N ILE A 13 1.12 -16.80 -16.11
CA ILE A 13 -0.31 -16.80 -16.45
C ILE A 13 -1.01 -17.99 -15.79
N ALA A 14 -0.46 -19.20 -15.94
CA ALA A 14 -1.03 -20.40 -15.35
C ALA A 14 -1.02 -20.34 -13.82
N GLY A 15 0.03 -19.80 -13.22
CA GLY A 15 0.13 -19.57 -11.77
C GLY A 15 -0.93 -18.58 -11.28
N TYR A 16 -1.11 -17.46 -11.98
CA TYR A 16 -2.16 -16.49 -11.65
C TYR A 16 -3.56 -17.11 -11.75
N ILE A 17 -3.86 -17.82 -12.84
CA ILE A 17 -5.13 -18.50 -13.03
C ILE A 17 -5.36 -19.53 -11.91
N GLY A 18 -4.35 -20.32 -11.57
CA GLY A 18 -4.43 -21.32 -10.51
C GLY A 18 -4.71 -20.69 -9.15
N VAL A 19 -3.94 -19.65 -8.76
CA VAL A 19 -4.16 -18.93 -7.49
C VAL A 19 -5.53 -18.26 -7.46
N SER A 20 -5.92 -17.56 -8.53
CA SER A 20 -7.22 -16.91 -8.64
C SER A 20 -8.37 -17.91 -8.55
N ALA A 21 -8.27 -19.07 -9.19
CA ALA A 21 -9.27 -20.13 -9.09
C ALA A 21 -9.38 -20.67 -7.65
N VAL A 22 -8.25 -20.91 -6.98
CA VAL A 22 -8.24 -21.33 -5.58
C VAL A 22 -8.91 -20.29 -4.68
N ILE A 23 -8.61 -19.01 -4.86
CA ILE A 23 -9.22 -17.92 -4.08
C ILE A 23 -10.73 -17.85 -4.33
N TYR A 24 -11.18 -17.98 -5.58
CA TYR A 24 -12.59 -18.05 -5.90
C TYR A 24 -13.29 -19.18 -5.14
N PHE A 25 -12.70 -20.39 -5.13
CA PHE A 25 -13.25 -21.51 -4.37
C PHE A 25 -13.26 -21.25 -2.85
N ILE A 26 -12.23 -20.59 -2.30
CA ILE A 26 -12.20 -20.19 -0.89
C ILE A 26 -13.37 -19.25 -0.59
N PHE A 27 -13.58 -18.22 -1.41
CA PHE A 27 -14.68 -17.26 -1.23
C PHE A 27 -16.05 -17.93 -1.35
N MET A 28 -16.25 -18.80 -2.33
CA MET A 28 -17.51 -19.53 -2.49
C MET A 28 -17.78 -20.50 -1.34
N LYS A 29 -16.74 -21.12 -0.78
CA LYS A 29 -16.87 -22.11 0.29
C LYS A 29 -17.05 -21.49 1.67
N PHE A 30 -16.32 -20.42 1.96
CA PHE A 30 -16.25 -19.82 3.30
C PHE A 30 -16.93 -18.45 3.39
N GLY A 31 -17.46 -17.95 2.27
CA GLY A 31 -18.00 -16.60 2.16
C GLY A 31 -16.90 -15.54 2.19
N VAL A 32 -17.33 -14.29 2.41
CA VAL A 32 -16.47 -13.10 2.50
C VAL A 32 -16.71 -12.38 3.83
N PRO A 33 -16.35 -12.98 4.99
CA PRO A 33 -16.74 -12.48 6.30
C PRO A 33 -16.18 -11.09 6.63
N PHE A 34 -15.11 -10.67 5.96
CA PHE A 34 -14.53 -9.32 6.09
C PHE A 34 -15.43 -8.21 5.53
N VAL A 35 -16.36 -8.54 4.62
CA VAL A 35 -17.27 -7.56 4.01
C VAL A 35 -18.20 -6.92 5.03
N ALA A 36 -18.59 -7.66 6.08
CA ALA A 36 -19.40 -7.13 7.18
C ALA A 36 -18.67 -6.04 8.01
N HIS A 37 -17.39 -5.80 7.74
CA HIS A 37 -16.59 -4.73 8.35
C HIS A 37 -16.24 -3.63 7.32
N GLN A 38 -16.87 -3.63 6.15
CA GLN A 38 -16.59 -2.75 5.01
C GLN A 38 -17.90 -2.12 4.50
N PRO A 39 -18.40 -1.04 5.14
CA PRO A 39 -19.67 -0.39 4.80
C PRO A 39 -19.88 -0.15 3.30
N LEU A 40 -18.83 0.29 2.58
CA LEU A 40 -18.92 0.59 1.14
C LEU A 40 -19.27 -0.62 0.27
N VAL A 41 -19.06 -1.84 0.78
CA VAL A 41 -19.31 -3.08 0.04
C VAL A 41 -20.09 -4.09 0.88
N GLU A 42 -20.75 -3.68 1.97
CA GLU A 42 -21.31 -4.59 2.99
C GLU A 42 -22.32 -5.62 2.46
N TYR A 43 -22.97 -5.30 1.34
CA TYR A 43 -23.95 -6.16 0.67
C TYR A 43 -23.37 -6.98 -0.49
N ALA A 44 -22.09 -6.81 -0.80
CA ALA A 44 -21.46 -7.50 -1.91
C ALA A 44 -21.34 -9.01 -1.61
N SER A 45 -21.80 -9.81 -2.57
CA SER A 45 -21.62 -11.25 -2.56
C SER A 45 -20.15 -11.64 -2.72
N ALA A 46 -19.84 -12.90 -2.38
CA ALA A 46 -18.51 -13.47 -2.58
C ALA A 46 -18.04 -13.37 -4.05
N THR A 47 -18.96 -13.56 -5.00
CA THR A 47 -18.69 -13.47 -6.43
C THR A 47 -18.39 -12.05 -6.86
N GLU A 48 -19.19 -11.08 -6.41
CA GLU A 48 -18.97 -9.65 -6.71
C GLU A 48 -17.61 -9.20 -6.17
N ARG A 49 -17.32 -9.47 -4.90
CA ARG A 49 -16.02 -9.11 -4.31
C ARG A 49 -14.85 -9.75 -5.02
N TYR A 50 -14.97 -11.02 -5.42
CA TYR A 50 -13.93 -11.65 -6.22
C TYR A 50 -13.67 -10.87 -7.51
N TRP A 51 -14.71 -10.54 -8.26
CA TRP A 51 -14.55 -9.81 -9.53
C TRP A 51 -14.07 -8.37 -9.34
N ASP A 52 -14.48 -7.68 -8.28
CA ASP A 52 -13.95 -6.36 -7.93
C ASP A 52 -12.44 -6.41 -7.72
N PHE A 53 -11.96 -7.41 -6.96
CA PHE A 53 -10.53 -7.61 -6.74
C PHE A 53 -9.77 -7.95 -8.03
N GLN A 54 -10.38 -8.75 -8.92
CA GLN A 54 -9.79 -9.07 -10.22
C GLN A 54 -9.72 -7.83 -11.12
N ALA A 55 -10.77 -7.01 -11.13
CA ALA A 55 -10.80 -5.74 -11.87
C ALA A 55 -9.73 -4.77 -11.35
N ALA A 56 -9.60 -4.62 -10.02
CA ALA A 56 -8.54 -3.82 -9.41
C ALA A 56 -7.14 -4.34 -9.74
N SER A 57 -6.94 -5.67 -9.76
CA SER A 57 -5.67 -6.29 -10.14
C SER A 57 -5.34 -6.05 -11.62
N LEU A 58 -6.32 -6.17 -12.51
CA LEU A 58 -6.18 -5.86 -13.93
C LEU A 58 -5.84 -4.38 -14.14
N TRP A 59 -6.51 -3.48 -13.43
CA TRP A 59 -6.23 -2.05 -13.44
C TRP A 59 -4.77 -1.76 -13.04
N GLY A 60 -4.32 -2.33 -11.91
CA GLY A 60 -2.93 -2.19 -11.49
C GLY A 60 -1.93 -2.71 -12.54
N PHE A 61 -2.25 -3.78 -13.27
CA PHE A 61 -1.43 -4.26 -14.38
C PHE A 61 -1.40 -3.28 -15.57
N LEU A 62 -2.53 -2.70 -15.94
CA LEU A 62 -2.60 -1.66 -17.00
C LEU A 62 -1.77 -0.44 -16.60
N LEU A 63 -1.85 -0.04 -15.35
CA LEU A 63 -1.06 1.07 -14.81
C LEU A 63 0.43 0.77 -14.85
N ILE A 64 0.86 -0.45 -14.50
CA ILE A 64 2.25 -0.89 -14.66
C ILE A 64 2.69 -0.78 -16.12
N CYS A 65 1.86 -1.21 -17.07
CA CYS A 65 2.16 -1.06 -18.50
C CYS A 65 2.37 0.41 -18.87
N LEU A 66 1.47 1.29 -18.45
CA LEU A 66 1.60 2.73 -18.68
C LEU A 66 2.90 3.29 -18.08
N ILE A 67 3.19 2.98 -16.81
CA ILE A 67 4.41 3.43 -16.12
C ILE A 67 5.64 2.97 -16.90
N VAL A 68 5.69 1.70 -17.32
CA VAL A 68 6.82 1.17 -18.09
C VAL A 68 6.97 1.91 -19.43
N LEU A 69 5.87 2.21 -20.12
CA LEU A 69 5.85 2.92 -21.40
C LEU A 69 6.35 4.37 -21.25
N ILE A 70 5.78 5.15 -20.33
CA ILE A 70 6.16 6.56 -20.14
C ILE A 70 7.58 6.71 -19.60
N THR A 71 8.06 5.72 -18.83
CA THR A 71 9.42 5.72 -18.30
C THR A 71 10.44 5.05 -19.20
N ARG A 72 10.07 4.48 -20.36
CA ARG A 72 10.96 3.62 -21.18
C ARG A 72 12.31 4.25 -21.51
N GLY A 73 12.29 5.54 -21.88
CA GLY A 73 13.45 6.28 -22.37
C GLY A 73 14.31 6.95 -21.30
N TYR A 74 13.90 6.89 -20.03
CA TYR A 74 14.66 7.57 -18.97
C TYR A 74 16.04 6.94 -18.76
N ARG A 75 17.03 7.74 -18.41
CA ARG A 75 18.39 7.31 -18.00
C ARG A 75 18.55 7.56 -16.49
N ASP A 76 19.56 6.95 -15.87
CA ASP A 76 19.96 7.20 -14.46
C ASP A 76 18.88 6.95 -13.37
N LYS A 77 18.13 5.85 -13.50
CA LYS A 77 16.98 5.48 -12.62
C LYS A 77 17.36 4.77 -11.32
N GLN A 78 18.57 4.95 -10.80
CA GLN A 78 19.07 4.05 -9.77
C GLN A 78 18.83 4.59 -8.36
N LEU A 79 17.90 3.91 -7.65
CA LEU A 79 17.88 3.90 -6.20
C LEU A 79 19.28 3.57 -5.69
N GLN A 80 19.73 4.32 -4.70
CA GLN A 80 20.89 3.96 -3.92
C GLN A 80 20.56 2.70 -3.14
N SER A 81 21.43 1.69 -3.25
CA SER A 81 21.33 0.47 -2.48
C SER A 81 22.65 0.21 -1.78
N PRO A 82 22.64 -0.29 -0.54
CA PRO A 82 23.83 -0.91 0.03
C PRO A 82 24.33 -2.05 -0.86
N GLY A 83 25.62 -2.37 -0.72
CA GLY A 83 26.22 -3.53 -1.38
C GLY A 83 25.53 -4.84 -0.99
N ARG A 84 25.59 -5.84 -1.88
CA ARG A 84 24.87 -7.11 -1.74
C ARG A 84 25.07 -7.81 -0.39
N GLU A 85 26.30 -7.88 0.10
CA GLU A 85 26.61 -8.55 1.37
C GLU A 85 26.06 -7.81 2.60
N THR A 86 26.09 -6.47 2.58
CA THR A 86 25.45 -5.66 3.62
C THR A 86 23.93 -5.85 3.57
N SER A 87 23.33 -5.79 2.38
CA SER A 87 21.89 -5.99 2.20
C SER A 87 21.43 -7.36 2.68
N LYS A 88 22.18 -8.45 2.45
CA LYS A 88 21.86 -9.78 2.98
C LYS A 88 21.78 -9.83 4.50
N LYS A 89 22.64 -9.06 5.19
CA LYS A 89 22.68 -9.01 6.67
C LYS A 89 21.56 -8.14 7.24
N GLU A 90 21.24 -7.03 6.57
CA GLU A 90 20.22 -6.09 7.04
C GLU A 90 18.79 -6.54 6.73
N LEU A 91 18.59 -7.26 5.62
CA LEU A 91 17.26 -7.68 5.19
C LEU A 91 16.47 -8.48 6.25
N PRO A 92 17.01 -9.55 6.87
CA PRO A 92 16.27 -10.27 7.90
C PRO A 92 15.97 -9.41 9.13
N LEU A 93 16.85 -8.45 9.48
CA LEU A 93 16.62 -7.53 10.59
C LEU A 93 15.47 -6.56 10.29
N LEU A 94 15.40 -6.04 9.07
CA LEU A 94 14.32 -5.16 8.65
C LEU A 94 12.98 -5.90 8.54
N LEU A 95 12.98 -7.13 8.00
CA LEU A 95 11.78 -7.97 7.96
C LEU A 95 11.32 -8.36 9.38
N GLY A 96 12.26 -8.71 10.26
CA GLY A 96 11.96 -8.96 11.67
C GLY A 96 11.40 -7.73 12.38
N TYR A 97 11.98 -6.55 12.11
CA TYR A 97 11.49 -5.27 12.63
C TYR A 97 10.07 -4.96 12.13
N MET A 98 9.78 -5.22 10.86
CA MET A 98 8.45 -5.05 10.27
C MET A 98 7.41 -5.90 11.01
N VAL A 99 7.71 -7.19 11.24
CA VAL A 99 6.83 -8.09 11.99
C VAL A 99 6.67 -7.63 13.44
N PHE A 100 7.76 -7.24 14.09
CA PHE A 100 7.71 -6.72 15.45
C PHE A 100 6.83 -5.46 15.56
N ALA A 101 6.98 -4.51 14.64
CA ALA A 101 6.19 -3.28 14.60
C ALA A 101 4.69 -3.57 14.44
N GLN A 102 4.32 -4.52 13.57
CA GLN A 102 2.94 -4.96 13.40
C GLN A 102 2.36 -5.59 14.69
N LEU A 103 3.12 -6.47 15.36
CA LEU A 103 2.70 -7.06 16.62
C LEU A 103 2.61 -6.04 17.76
N LEU A 104 3.51 -5.06 17.77
CA LEU A 104 3.47 -3.96 18.72
C LEU A 104 2.23 -3.07 18.51
N GLY A 105 1.91 -2.73 17.26
CA GLY A 105 0.72 -1.96 16.92
C GLY A 105 -0.57 -2.69 17.31
N LEU A 106 -0.65 -4.00 17.03
CA LEU A 106 -1.75 -4.84 17.50
C LEU A 106 -1.88 -4.84 19.03
N GLY A 107 -0.76 -5.01 19.75
CA GLY A 107 -0.74 -5.02 21.21
C GLY A 107 -1.15 -3.68 21.83
N LEU A 108 -0.66 -2.57 21.29
CA LEU A 108 -1.01 -1.22 21.75
C LEU A 108 -2.46 -0.87 21.46
N GLY A 109 -2.98 -1.22 20.28
CA GLY A 109 -4.40 -1.05 19.96
C GLY A 109 -5.28 -1.74 21.00
N LYS A 110 -4.98 -3.01 21.31
CA LYS A 110 -5.69 -3.77 22.36
C LYS A 110 -5.53 -3.15 23.75
N LEU A 111 -4.34 -2.66 24.11
CA LEU A 111 -4.08 -2.06 25.42
C LEU A 111 -4.90 -0.79 25.65
N PHE A 112 -5.07 0.03 24.61
CA PHE A 112 -5.83 1.28 24.69
C PHE A 112 -7.32 1.12 24.38
N GLY A 113 -7.78 -0.10 24.05
CA GLY A 113 -9.16 -0.35 23.65
C GLY A 113 -9.50 0.20 22.26
N PHE A 114 -8.49 0.44 21.43
CA PHE A 114 -8.62 0.89 20.05
C PHE A 114 -8.71 -0.29 19.08
N HIS A 115 -8.98 -0.01 17.82
CA HIS A 115 -8.75 -0.95 16.74
C HIS A 115 -7.25 -1.29 16.64
N ALA A 116 -6.94 -2.38 15.94
CA ALA A 116 -5.55 -2.75 15.69
C ALA A 116 -4.83 -1.61 14.97
N ILE A 117 -3.71 -1.14 15.54
CA ILE A 117 -2.85 -0.16 14.89
C ILE A 117 -2.06 -0.88 13.80
N SER A 118 -2.64 -0.93 12.61
CA SER A 118 -2.06 -1.50 11.40
C SER A 118 -1.66 -0.39 10.42
N PHE A 119 -1.30 -0.75 9.19
CA PHE A 119 -0.79 0.17 8.19
C PHE A 119 -1.87 1.01 7.51
N HIS A 120 -3.14 0.61 7.60
CA HIS A 120 -4.27 1.52 7.39
C HIS A 120 -4.95 1.88 8.71
N LEU A 121 -5.52 3.08 8.73
CA LEU A 121 -6.45 3.49 9.77
C LEU A 121 -7.70 2.62 9.65
N ALA A 122 -8.31 2.27 10.78
CA ALA A 122 -9.59 1.57 10.75
C ALA A 122 -10.60 2.42 9.96
N GLY A 123 -11.24 1.81 8.96
CA GLY A 123 -12.19 2.48 8.09
C GLY A 123 -11.63 3.12 6.82
N SER A 124 -10.31 3.21 6.65
CA SER A 124 -9.74 3.64 5.37
C SER A 124 -10.17 2.72 4.22
N ILE A 125 -10.40 3.32 3.05
CA ILE A 125 -10.84 2.72 1.78
C ILE A 125 -12.29 2.23 1.77
N TYR A 126 -12.80 1.67 2.87
CA TYR A 126 -14.10 0.99 2.91
C TYR A 126 -15.12 1.56 3.90
N GLY A 127 -14.72 2.53 4.72
CA GLY A 127 -15.50 3.01 5.86
C GLY A 127 -15.40 2.08 7.06
N ASN A 128 -15.91 2.54 8.21
CA ASN A 128 -16.08 1.74 9.42
C ASN A 128 -17.50 1.91 9.95
N HIS A 129 -18.08 0.85 10.54
CA HIS A 129 -19.36 0.95 11.25
C HIS A 129 -19.19 1.59 12.63
N GLU A 130 -18.00 1.47 13.22
CA GLU A 130 -17.67 2.05 14.51
C GLU A 130 -17.09 3.45 14.34
N HIS A 131 -17.46 4.35 15.24
CA HIS A 131 -16.90 5.70 15.28
C HIS A 131 -15.43 5.65 15.72
N LEU A 132 -14.55 6.32 14.99
CA LEU A 132 -13.15 6.46 15.38
C LEU A 132 -12.94 7.70 16.25
N GLU A 133 -12.35 7.51 17.43
CA GLU A 133 -11.97 8.65 18.25
C GLU A 133 -10.75 9.37 17.66
N LEU A 134 -10.71 10.71 17.77
CA LEU A 134 -9.55 11.51 17.36
C LEU A 134 -8.26 11.03 18.04
N THR A 135 -8.33 10.63 19.30
CA THR A 135 -7.24 10.05 20.08
C THR A 135 -6.67 8.80 19.42
N GLU A 136 -7.52 7.88 18.98
CA GLU A 136 -7.13 6.67 18.26
C GLU A 136 -6.42 7.03 16.95
N MET A 137 -6.99 7.94 16.16
CA MET A 137 -6.40 8.37 14.88
C MET A 137 -5.03 9.03 15.06
N LEU A 138 -4.87 9.86 16.10
CA LEU A 138 -3.60 10.51 16.41
C LEU A 138 -2.56 9.47 16.83
N VAL A 139 -2.92 8.57 17.74
CA VAL A 139 -2.01 7.50 18.19
C VAL A 139 -1.61 6.62 17.00
N TRP A 140 -2.54 6.24 16.14
CA TRP A 140 -2.26 5.49 14.90
C TRP A 140 -1.26 6.23 14.00
N ALA A 141 -1.53 7.50 13.68
CA ALA A 141 -0.68 8.27 12.78
C ALA A 141 0.72 8.49 13.35
N PHE A 142 0.83 8.86 14.63
CA PHE A 142 2.11 9.05 15.30
C PHE A 142 2.88 7.75 15.46
N PHE A 143 2.22 6.66 15.85
CA PHE A 143 2.84 5.35 15.96
C PHE A 143 3.46 4.95 14.63
N ASN A 144 2.69 4.96 13.54
CA ASN A 144 3.20 4.54 12.25
C ASN A 144 4.31 5.47 11.73
N PHE A 145 4.16 6.79 11.88
CA PHE A 145 5.20 7.74 11.50
C PHE A 145 6.51 7.48 12.26
N ILE A 146 6.44 7.33 13.58
CA ILE A 146 7.64 7.12 14.41
C ILE A 146 8.26 5.75 14.10
N VAL A 147 7.46 4.69 14.11
CA VAL A 147 7.94 3.31 14.03
C VAL A 147 8.43 2.97 12.63
N TYR A 148 7.78 3.42 11.58
CA TYR A 148 8.19 3.05 10.22
C TYR A 148 9.04 4.13 9.53
N ALA A 149 8.89 5.42 9.86
CA ALA A 149 9.74 6.45 9.25
C ALA A 149 10.92 6.87 10.15
N VAL A 150 10.65 7.36 11.36
CA VAL A 150 11.68 8.02 12.19
C VAL A 150 12.70 7.03 12.74
N LEU A 151 12.27 5.99 13.47
CA LEU A 151 13.17 5.05 14.14
C LEU A 151 14.11 4.33 13.14
N PRO A 152 13.64 3.83 11.98
CA PRO A 152 14.52 3.18 11.02
C PRO A 152 15.55 4.15 10.44
N ILE A 153 15.18 5.39 10.13
CA ILE A 153 16.13 6.42 9.67
C ILE A 153 17.17 6.70 10.75
N VAL A 154 16.73 7.01 11.98
CA VAL A 154 17.61 7.35 13.10
C VAL A 154 18.59 6.22 13.38
N TYR A 155 18.12 4.97 13.41
CA TYR A 155 18.99 3.82 13.61
C TYR A 155 20.02 3.67 12.49
N LEU A 156 19.60 3.74 11.22
CA LEU A 156 20.50 3.58 10.08
C LEU A 156 21.51 4.72 9.96
N VAL A 157 21.12 5.96 10.30
CA VAL A 157 22.03 7.10 10.30
C VAL A 157 23.01 7.00 11.48
N LEU A 158 22.50 6.89 12.71
CA LEU A 158 23.34 6.98 13.91
C LEU A 158 24.15 5.71 14.21
N LYS A 159 23.64 4.52 13.88
CA LYS A 159 24.30 3.25 14.19
C LYS A 159 24.96 2.58 12.99
N LYS A 160 24.51 2.87 11.77
CA LYS A 160 25.11 2.31 10.54
C LYS A 160 25.86 3.35 9.70
N GLY A 161 25.76 4.64 10.03
CA GLY A 161 26.49 5.70 9.36
C GLY A 161 25.96 6.04 7.97
N TYR A 162 24.74 5.65 7.63
CA TYR A 162 24.14 6.04 6.34
C TYR A 162 23.82 7.52 6.30
N THR A 163 24.00 8.15 5.13
CA THR A 163 23.45 9.47 4.83
C THR A 163 22.01 9.36 4.32
N LEU A 164 21.23 10.44 4.44
CA LEU A 164 19.84 10.48 3.95
C LEU A 164 19.74 10.25 2.43
N SER A 165 20.75 10.66 1.65
CA SER A 165 20.83 10.38 0.22
C SER A 165 21.10 8.91 -0.08
N GLN A 166 21.95 8.24 0.70
CA GLN A 166 22.17 6.79 0.57
C GLN A 166 20.93 5.97 0.94
N LEU A 167 20.07 6.51 1.82
CA LEU A 167 18.77 5.93 2.16
C LEU A 167 17.65 6.36 1.21
N ASN A 168 17.93 7.10 0.15
CA ASN A 168 16.94 7.64 -0.81
C ASN A 168 15.87 8.56 -0.19
N ILE A 169 16.08 9.04 1.04
CA ILE A 169 15.19 10.02 1.71
C ILE A 169 15.28 11.36 0.99
N ILE A 170 16.49 11.77 0.62
CA ILE A 170 16.71 12.93 -0.24
C ILE A 170 16.90 12.43 -1.67
N SER A 171 15.90 12.66 -2.52
CA SER A 171 15.93 12.31 -3.95
C SER A 171 15.42 13.48 -4.79
N ASN A 172 16.34 14.34 -5.23
CA ASN A 172 16.07 15.54 -6.03
C ASN A 172 16.72 15.48 -7.43
N LYS A 173 17.11 14.29 -7.89
CA LYS A 173 17.92 14.13 -9.12
C LYS A 173 17.17 14.47 -10.40
N ASN A 174 15.84 14.27 -10.44
CA ASN A 174 15.06 14.36 -11.68
C ASN A 174 13.67 14.98 -11.46
N VAL A 175 13.62 16.14 -10.79
CA VAL A 175 12.36 16.77 -10.32
C VAL A 175 11.32 16.93 -11.43
N LEU A 176 11.67 17.54 -12.57
CA LEU A 176 10.70 17.77 -13.66
C LEU A 176 10.05 16.47 -14.16
N ARG A 177 10.88 15.44 -14.37
CA ARG A 177 10.45 14.13 -14.84
C ARG A 177 9.54 13.46 -13.82
N ASP A 178 9.95 13.49 -12.55
CA ASP A 178 9.19 12.91 -11.45
C ASP A 178 7.83 13.63 -11.30
N THR A 179 7.80 14.96 -11.43
CA THR A 179 6.55 15.75 -11.45
C THR A 179 5.61 15.33 -12.58
N ILE A 180 6.12 15.13 -13.81
CA ILE A 180 5.29 14.70 -14.94
C ILE A 180 4.65 13.34 -14.66
N ILE A 181 5.43 12.38 -14.13
CA ILE A 181 4.90 11.06 -13.79
C ILE A 181 3.84 11.17 -12.71
N ILE A 182 4.11 11.96 -11.66
CA ILE A 182 3.16 12.20 -10.57
C ILE A 182 1.85 12.72 -11.14
N LEU A 183 1.88 13.77 -11.96
CA LEU A 183 0.68 14.36 -12.52
C LEU A 183 -0.10 13.40 -13.42
N VAL A 184 0.58 12.69 -14.33
CA VAL A 184 -0.08 11.75 -15.26
C VAL A 184 -0.79 10.63 -14.50
N ILE A 185 -0.08 10.00 -13.56
CA ILE A 185 -0.63 8.87 -12.80
C ILE A 185 -1.72 9.37 -11.85
N LEU A 186 -1.52 10.49 -11.17
CA LEU A 186 -2.50 11.07 -10.25
C LEU A 186 -3.82 11.40 -10.96
N ILE A 187 -3.77 12.02 -12.14
CA ILE A 187 -4.96 12.37 -12.92
C ILE A 187 -5.73 11.11 -13.32
N ILE A 188 -5.03 10.13 -13.90
CA ILE A 188 -5.65 8.89 -14.37
C ILE A 188 -6.28 8.11 -13.21
N GLU A 189 -5.56 7.99 -12.09
CA GLU A 189 -6.06 7.31 -10.90
C GLU A 189 -7.24 8.03 -10.25
N SER A 190 -7.22 9.36 -10.23
CA SER A 190 -8.35 10.14 -9.70
C SER A 190 -9.62 9.90 -10.49
N ILE A 191 -9.54 9.82 -11.83
CA ILE A 191 -10.68 9.51 -12.70
C ILE A 191 -11.22 8.12 -12.39
N VAL A 192 -10.34 7.10 -12.39
CA VAL A 192 -10.76 5.70 -12.18
C VAL A 192 -11.35 5.47 -10.79
N GLN A 193 -10.85 6.15 -9.77
CA GLN A 193 -11.34 5.97 -8.39
C GLN A 193 -12.71 6.62 -8.18
N LEU A 194 -12.93 7.80 -8.77
CA LEU A 194 -14.23 8.47 -8.75
C LEU A 194 -15.30 7.71 -9.54
N GLU A 195 -14.95 7.13 -10.69
CA GLU A 195 -15.90 6.39 -11.52
C GLU A 195 -16.10 4.93 -11.05
N GLY A 196 -15.07 4.31 -10.49
CA GLY A 196 -15.04 2.87 -10.24
C GLY A 196 -15.21 2.44 -8.79
N LEU A 197 -14.65 3.19 -7.82
CA LEU A 197 -14.67 2.76 -6.41
C LEU A 197 -15.72 3.51 -5.59
N SER A 198 -15.79 4.84 -5.71
CA SER A 198 -16.80 5.63 -5.03
C SER A 198 -16.92 7.04 -5.60
N ASP A 199 -18.16 7.48 -5.83
CA ASP A 199 -18.50 8.87 -6.16
C ASP A 199 -18.85 9.69 -4.91
N ALA A 200 -18.72 9.12 -3.70
CA ALA A 200 -19.13 9.73 -2.43
C ALA A 200 -18.51 11.12 -2.19
N LEU A 201 -17.29 11.35 -2.67
CA LEU A 201 -16.63 12.65 -2.61
C LEU A 201 -17.43 13.75 -3.35
N LEU A 202 -18.08 13.41 -4.46
CA LEU A 202 -18.84 14.35 -5.31
C LEU A 202 -20.16 14.79 -4.64
N HIS A 203 -20.61 14.07 -3.61
CA HIS A 203 -21.84 14.37 -2.87
C HIS A 203 -21.61 15.24 -1.62
N LEU A 204 -20.37 15.60 -1.34
CA LEU A 204 -19.98 16.45 -0.20
C LEU A 204 -20.04 17.95 -0.53
N SER A 205 -20.30 18.79 0.48
CA SER A 205 -20.19 20.25 0.31
C SER A 205 -18.73 20.67 0.15
N ALA A 206 -18.47 21.85 -0.42
CA ALA A 206 -17.12 22.38 -0.55
C ALA A 206 -16.38 22.46 0.80
N LYS A 207 -17.09 22.82 1.88
CA LYS A 207 -16.55 22.85 3.24
C LYS A 207 -16.15 21.46 3.73
N GLN A 208 -17.00 20.47 3.48
CA GLN A 208 -16.73 19.07 3.83
C GLN A 208 -15.51 18.52 3.07
N ILE A 209 -15.41 18.80 1.76
CA ILE A 209 -14.26 18.42 0.94
C ILE A 209 -12.97 19.07 1.48
N LEU A 210 -13.00 20.38 1.77
CA LEU A 210 -11.82 21.10 2.26
C LEU A 210 -11.35 20.59 3.62
N LEU A 211 -12.25 20.53 4.61
CA LEU A 211 -11.88 20.15 5.97
C LEU A 211 -11.66 18.64 6.11
N GLY A 212 -12.57 17.83 5.57
CA GLY A 212 -12.45 16.37 5.59
C GLY A 212 -11.29 15.88 4.74
N GLY A 213 -11.08 16.48 3.56
CA GLY A 213 -9.95 16.15 2.70
C GLY A 213 -8.61 16.56 3.30
N PHE A 214 -8.54 17.72 3.98
CA PHE A 214 -7.34 18.10 4.73
C PHE A 214 -7.04 17.13 5.88
N ALA A 215 -8.07 16.68 6.61
CA ALA A 215 -7.91 15.70 7.67
C ALA A 215 -7.46 14.34 7.10
N ALA A 216 -8.15 13.82 6.09
CA ALA A 216 -7.80 12.57 5.40
C ALA A 216 -6.37 12.61 4.86
N PHE A 217 -5.98 13.73 4.22
CA PHE A 217 -4.62 13.95 3.77
C PHE A 217 -3.62 13.88 4.92
N SER A 218 -3.85 14.64 6.00
CA SER A 218 -2.90 14.77 7.10
C SER A 218 -2.69 13.45 7.83
N PHE A 219 -3.77 12.79 8.24
CA PHE A 219 -3.68 11.52 8.94
C PHE A 219 -3.05 10.43 8.07
N ASN A 220 -3.46 10.29 6.81
CA ASN A 220 -2.88 9.27 5.94
C ASN A 220 -1.45 9.61 5.49
N LEU A 221 -1.08 10.88 5.36
CA LEU A 221 0.30 11.28 5.05
C LEU A 221 1.27 10.75 6.11
N PHE A 222 0.96 10.99 7.39
CA PHE A 222 1.82 10.58 8.50
C PHE A 222 1.62 9.11 8.90
N GLY A 223 0.40 8.61 8.85
CA GLY A 223 0.06 7.28 9.32
C GLY A 223 0.31 6.16 8.31
N THR A 224 0.38 6.45 7.00
CA THR A 224 0.67 5.40 6.01
C THR A 224 1.58 5.84 4.87
N ALA A 225 1.40 7.03 4.29
CA ALA A 225 2.07 7.39 3.05
C ALA A 225 3.59 7.61 3.22
N ILE A 226 4.01 8.43 4.18
CA ILE A 226 5.42 8.62 4.53
C ILE A 226 6.02 7.32 5.10
N PRO A 227 5.39 6.62 6.08
CA PRO A 227 5.81 5.30 6.54
C PRO A 227 6.15 4.32 5.41
N THR A 228 5.26 4.22 4.43
CA THR A 228 5.43 3.36 3.24
C THR A 228 6.59 3.83 2.38
N ALA A 229 6.65 5.12 2.05
CA ALA A 229 7.70 5.67 1.21
C ALA A 229 9.09 5.46 1.83
N VAL A 230 9.20 5.68 3.15
CA VAL A 230 10.46 5.57 3.89
C VAL A 230 10.84 4.12 4.15
N PHE A 231 10.05 3.39 4.95
CA PHE A 231 10.45 2.06 5.41
C PHE A 231 10.53 1.08 4.25
N LEU A 232 9.45 0.99 3.48
CA LEU A 232 9.34 -0.02 2.46
C LEU A 232 10.14 0.37 1.22
N PHE A 233 9.97 1.58 0.69
CA PHE A 233 10.51 1.90 -0.63
C PHE A 233 11.86 2.61 -0.64
N ALA A 234 12.20 3.38 0.39
CA ALA A 234 13.50 4.03 0.51
C ALA A 234 14.54 3.11 1.18
N ILE A 235 14.12 2.29 2.14
CA ILE A 235 15.00 1.43 2.95
C ILE A 235 14.94 -0.04 2.52
N LEU A 236 13.79 -0.72 2.62
CA LEU A 236 13.70 -2.18 2.44
C LEU A 236 13.84 -2.59 0.97
N TYR A 237 13.15 -1.93 0.05
CA TYR A 237 13.10 -2.27 -1.37
C TYR A 237 14.48 -2.23 -2.07
N PRO A 238 15.34 -1.22 -1.88
CA PRO A 238 16.70 -1.25 -2.44
C PRO A 238 17.50 -2.47 -1.99
N ARG A 239 17.29 -2.95 -0.76
CA ARG A 239 17.96 -4.14 -0.24
C ARG A 239 17.46 -5.42 -0.90
N PHE A 240 16.16 -5.53 -1.20
CA PHE A 240 15.67 -6.59 -2.09
C PHE A 240 16.41 -6.54 -3.42
N LYS A 241 16.47 -5.36 -4.06
CA LYS A 241 17.15 -5.17 -5.35
C LYS A 241 18.63 -5.57 -5.32
N ALA A 242 19.36 -5.24 -4.25
CA ALA A 242 20.77 -5.61 -4.12
C ALA A 242 21.00 -7.13 -3.96
N VAL A 243 20.09 -7.84 -3.29
CA VAL A 243 20.26 -9.29 -3.07
C VAL A 243 19.73 -10.12 -4.23
N THR A 244 18.75 -9.59 -4.97
CA THR A 244 18.15 -10.21 -6.14
C THR A 244 18.93 -9.85 -7.40
N ASN A 245 19.55 -10.81 -8.06
CA ASN A 245 20.14 -10.59 -9.39
C ASN A 245 19.07 -10.66 -10.51
N ASN A 246 17.93 -9.98 -10.32
CA ASN A 246 16.77 -10.06 -11.19
C ASN A 246 15.95 -8.75 -11.14
N ALA A 247 15.43 -8.29 -12.27
CA ALA A 247 14.66 -7.05 -12.33
C ALA A 247 13.23 -7.15 -11.76
N ILE A 248 12.64 -8.35 -11.74
CA ILE A 248 11.24 -8.60 -11.38
C ILE A 248 11.09 -9.09 -9.95
N VAL A 249 11.99 -9.94 -9.47
CA VAL A 249 11.94 -10.47 -8.09
C VAL A 249 11.82 -9.37 -7.02
N PRO A 250 12.60 -8.26 -7.04
CA PRO A 250 12.46 -7.23 -6.00
C PRO A 250 11.11 -6.52 -6.08
N ILE A 251 10.53 -6.36 -7.27
CA ILE A 251 9.18 -5.81 -7.47
C ILE A 251 8.12 -6.70 -6.81
N VAL A 252 8.22 -8.02 -7.02
CA VAL A 252 7.31 -8.99 -6.38
C VAL A 252 7.47 -8.99 -4.86
N LEU A 253 8.71 -8.94 -4.36
CA LEU A 253 8.99 -8.86 -2.92
C LEU A 253 8.47 -7.56 -2.29
N GLY A 254 8.55 -6.44 -3.01
CA GLY A 254 7.95 -5.17 -2.59
C GLY A 254 6.43 -5.26 -2.49
N GLY A 255 5.78 -5.90 -3.47
CA GLY A 255 4.35 -6.21 -3.41
C GLY A 255 3.96 -7.06 -2.21
N LEU A 256 4.68 -8.16 -1.97
CA LEU A 256 4.45 -9.06 -0.83
C LEU A 256 4.69 -8.37 0.52
N ALA A 257 5.74 -7.57 0.65
CA ALA A 257 6.03 -6.83 1.87
C ALA A 257 4.97 -5.77 2.16
N TYR A 258 4.46 -5.10 1.12
CA TYR A 258 3.32 -4.18 1.25
C TYR A 258 2.07 -4.91 1.73
N THR A 259 1.69 -6.03 1.10
CA THR A 259 0.58 -6.88 1.58
C THR A 259 0.75 -7.30 3.03
N ALA A 260 1.96 -7.71 3.43
CA ALA A 260 2.24 -8.16 4.78
C ALA A 260 2.12 -7.04 5.83
N LEU A 261 2.39 -5.79 5.47
CA LEU A 261 2.19 -4.64 6.35
C LEU A 261 0.70 -4.42 6.67
N HIS A 262 -0.20 -4.87 5.82
CA HIS A 262 -1.65 -4.73 6.03
C HIS A 262 -2.28 -5.93 6.76
N PHE A 263 -1.48 -6.87 7.26
CA PHE A 263 -1.98 -8.15 7.78
C PHE A 263 -2.94 -8.01 8.97
N PHE A 264 -2.81 -6.94 9.76
CA PHE A 264 -3.68 -6.67 10.90
C PHE A 264 -4.65 -5.50 10.66
N ASP A 265 -4.92 -5.13 9.40
CA ASP A 265 -5.94 -4.12 9.09
C ASP A 265 -7.29 -4.53 9.69
N SER A 266 -8.06 -3.56 10.18
CA SER A 266 -9.19 -3.78 11.10
C SER A 266 -10.32 -4.66 10.57
N TRP A 267 -10.42 -4.81 9.25
CA TRP A 267 -11.43 -5.63 8.58
C TRP A 267 -11.05 -7.13 8.49
N MET A 268 -9.82 -7.50 8.88
CA MET A 268 -9.36 -8.89 8.87
C MET A 268 -10.09 -9.74 9.93
N VAL A 269 -10.58 -10.93 9.52
CA VAL A 269 -11.37 -11.80 10.40
C VAL A 269 -10.62 -13.08 10.75
N PHE A 270 -10.24 -13.24 12.02
CA PHE A 270 -9.43 -14.37 12.52
C PHE A 270 -10.24 -15.42 13.32
N ARG A 271 -11.57 -15.38 13.28
CA ARG A 271 -12.45 -16.18 14.17
C ARG A 271 -12.48 -17.68 13.85
N SER A 272 -12.12 -18.08 12.63
CA SER A 272 -12.05 -19.48 12.21
C SER A 272 -11.02 -19.68 11.09
N PRO A 273 -10.54 -20.91 10.84
CA PRO A 273 -9.62 -21.16 9.73
C PRO A 273 -10.20 -20.74 8.36
N GLY A 274 -11.49 -20.95 8.13
CA GLY A 274 -12.15 -20.54 6.88
C GLY A 274 -12.22 -19.03 6.70
N ALA A 275 -12.60 -18.31 7.76
CA ALA A 275 -12.63 -16.85 7.75
C ALA A 275 -11.22 -16.26 7.57
N PHE A 276 -10.23 -16.83 8.26
CA PHE A 276 -8.83 -16.44 8.11
C PHE A 276 -8.35 -16.63 6.67
N LEU A 277 -8.60 -17.78 6.04
CA LEU A 277 -8.21 -18.04 4.65
C LEU A 277 -8.90 -17.09 3.66
N ALA A 278 -10.18 -16.78 3.86
CA ALA A 278 -10.91 -15.82 3.05
C ALA A 278 -10.33 -14.40 3.21
N SER A 279 -10.13 -13.93 4.45
CA SER A 279 -9.53 -12.63 4.73
C SER A 279 -8.10 -12.53 4.20
N LEU A 280 -7.27 -13.57 4.37
CA LEU A 280 -5.91 -13.60 3.83
C LEU A 280 -5.88 -13.55 2.29
N SER A 281 -6.83 -14.23 1.64
CA SER A 281 -6.97 -14.18 0.18
C SER A 281 -7.40 -12.79 -0.30
N ALA A 282 -8.34 -12.15 0.41
CA ALA A 282 -8.75 -10.78 0.14
C ALA A 282 -7.60 -9.78 0.36
N LEU A 283 -6.84 -9.93 1.44
CA LEU A 283 -5.64 -9.14 1.74
C LEU A 283 -4.63 -9.20 0.58
N PHE A 284 -4.34 -10.42 0.11
CA PHE A 284 -3.44 -10.61 -1.00
C PHE A 284 -3.95 -9.93 -2.26
N LEU A 285 -5.21 -10.17 -2.66
CA LEU A 285 -5.78 -9.57 -3.85
C LEU A 285 -5.87 -8.03 -3.77
N GLN A 286 -6.18 -7.50 -2.59
CA GLN A 286 -6.34 -6.06 -2.37
C GLN A 286 -5.01 -5.32 -2.42
N TYR A 287 -3.97 -5.84 -1.77
CA TYR A 287 -2.75 -5.06 -1.56
C TYR A 287 -1.55 -5.50 -2.40
N PHE A 288 -1.52 -6.73 -2.90
CA PHE A 288 -0.35 -7.20 -3.66
C PHE A 288 -0.10 -6.35 -4.90
N MET A 289 -1.13 -6.14 -5.74
CA MET A 289 -0.97 -5.37 -6.98
C MET A 289 -0.66 -3.90 -6.73
N PRO A 290 -1.35 -3.18 -5.80
CA PRO A 290 -0.92 -1.83 -5.42
C PRO A 290 0.52 -1.76 -4.93
N GLY A 291 1.00 -2.75 -4.17
CA GLY A 291 2.40 -2.82 -3.75
C GLY A 291 3.38 -3.04 -4.91
N VAL A 292 3.00 -3.85 -5.90
CA VAL A 292 3.75 -4.03 -7.15
C VAL A 292 3.80 -2.72 -7.96
N VAL A 293 2.69 -2.01 -8.11
CA VAL A 293 2.64 -0.68 -8.77
C VAL A 293 3.61 0.29 -8.10
N LYS A 294 3.55 0.41 -6.76
CA LYS A 294 4.43 1.27 -5.97
C LYS A 294 5.91 0.88 -6.15
N SER A 295 6.20 -0.42 -6.20
CA SER A 295 7.53 -0.95 -6.49
C SER A 295 8.02 -0.56 -7.88
N VAL A 296 7.16 -0.66 -8.90
CA VAL A 296 7.48 -0.27 -10.29
C VAL A 296 7.74 1.24 -10.36
N LEU A 297 6.86 2.08 -9.81
CA LEU A 297 7.08 3.53 -9.78
C LEU A 297 8.41 3.87 -9.13
N THR A 298 8.71 3.27 -7.98
CA THR A 298 9.96 3.49 -7.25
C THR A 298 11.18 3.04 -8.07
N ASP A 299 11.15 1.85 -8.68
CA ASP A 299 12.27 1.33 -9.48
C ASP A 299 12.49 2.11 -10.77
N ARG A 300 11.40 2.51 -11.44
CA ARG A 300 11.45 3.19 -12.74
C ARG A 300 11.80 4.67 -12.62
N THR A 301 11.63 5.25 -11.44
CA THR A 301 12.06 6.64 -11.18
C THR A 301 13.36 6.71 -10.41
N GLY A 302 13.69 5.68 -9.62
CA GLY A 302 14.77 5.79 -8.64
C GLY A 302 14.41 6.74 -7.50
N ASN A 303 13.12 6.99 -7.26
CA ASN A 303 12.63 7.94 -6.27
C ASN A 303 11.42 7.36 -5.51
N PRO A 304 11.54 7.04 -4.21
CA PRO A 304 10.43 6.51 -3.42
C PRO A 304 9.30 7.51 -3.23
N TRP A 305 9.52 8.81 -3.39
CA TRP A 305 8.46 9.81 -3.22
C TRP A 305 7.46 9.84 -4.37
N VAL A 306 7.85 9.37 -5.56
CA VAL A 306 6.97 9.42 -6.74
C VAL A 306 5.70 8.60 -6.51
N HIS A 307 5.81 7.37 -5.99
CA HIS A 307 4.60 6.58 -5.75
C HIS A 307 3.72 7.19 -4.64
N MET A 308 4.31 7.85 -3.64
CA MET A 308 3.56 8.46 -2.55
C MET A 308 2.61 9.53 -3.07
N TRP A 309 3.12 10.42 -3.93
CA TRP A 309 2.34 11.50 -4.52
C TRP A 309 1.45 11.05 -5.67
N ALA A 310 1.93 10.14 -6.50
CA ALA A 310 1.21 9.67 -7.69
C ALA A 310 0.09 8.68 -7.38
N TYR A 311 0.27 7.82 -6.37
CA TYR A 311 -0.47 6.56 -6.20
C TYR A 311 -0.59 6.17 -4.70
N HIS A 312 -0.70 7.14 -3.80
CA HIS A 312 -0.97 6.81 -2.40
C HIS A 312 -1.74 7.88 -1.63
N VAL A 313 -1.12 9.03 -1.36
CA VAL A 313 -1.64 9.95 -0.35
C VAL A 313 -2.88 10.71 -0.82
N ILE A 314 -2.95 11.06 -2.10
CA ILE A 314 -4.14 11.70 -2.68
C ILE A 314 -5.11 10.60 -3.13
N VAL A 315 -4.59 9.60 -3.85
CA VAL A 315 -5.37 8.46 -4.34
C VAL A 315 -4.75 7.17 -3.78
N PRO A 316 -5.47 6.39 -2.94
CA PRO A 316 -6.90 6.54 -2.64
C PRO A 316 -7.22 7.55 -1.54
N HIS A 317 -6.29 7.91 -0.64
CA HIS A 317 -6.68 8.38 0.69
C HIS A 317 -7.44 9.71 0.76
N VAL A 318 -7.07 10.74 -0.01
CA VAL A 318 -7.91 11.96 -0.05
C VAL A 318 -9.20 11.68 -0.81
N MET A 319 -9.15 11.01 -1.95
CA MET A 319 -10.34 10.83 -2.79
C MET A 319 -11.41 9.94 -2.15
N ILE A 320 -10.99 8.85 -1.51
CA ILE A 320 -11.88 7.79 -1.01
C ILE A 320 -12.13 7.93 0.49
N ASP A 321 -11.14 8.36 1.29
CA ASP A 321 -11.33 8.41 2.74
C ASP A 321 -11.99 9.72 3.19
N THR A 322 -12.01 10.78 2.38
CA THR A 322 -12.62 12.07 2.79
C THR A 322 -14.03 11.93 3.38
N PRO A 323 -14.98 11.19 2.78
CA PRO A 323 -16.29 10.96 3.37
C PRO A 323 -16.22 10.33 4.77
N HIS A 324 -15.31 9.37 4.98
CA HIS A 324 -15.11 8.75 6.29
C HIS A 324 -14.59 9.76 7.33
N PHE A 325 -13.70 10.66 6.93
CA PHE A 325 -13.20 11.73 7.81
C PHE A 325 -14.25 12.82 8.07
N VAL A 326 -15.11 13.13 7.10
CA VAL A 326 -16.25 14.04 7.28
C VAL A 326 -17.22 13.50 8.33
N ASP A 327 -17.54 12.22 8.25
CA ASP A 327 -18.41 11.53 9.21
C ASP A 327 -17.76 11.47 10.60
N THR A 328 -16.50 11.05 10.66
CA THR A 328 -15.74 10.92 11.92
C THR A 328 -15.61 12.25 12.66
N PHE A 329 -15.42 13.37 11.96
CA PHE A 329 -15.31 14.69 12.58
C PHE A 329 -16.63 15.46 12.63
N ASP A 330 -17.76 14.84 12.28
CA ASP A 330 -19.08 15.45 12.22
C ASP A 330 -19.09 16.81 11.48
N ILE A 331 -18.40 16.87 10.34
CA ILE A 331 -18.22 18.12 9.60
C ILE A 331 -19.54 18.48 8.90
N LYS A 332 -20.26 19.44 9.48
CA LYS A 332 -21.52 19.95 8.93
C LYS A 332 -21.34 20.62 7.57
N LYS A 333 -22.32 20.40 6.68
CA LYS A 333 -22.40 20.96 5.31
C LYS A 333 -22.14 22.46 5.26
#